data_AF-A0A258D9M8-F1
#
_entry.id   AF-A0A258D9M8-F1
#
_cell.length_a   1.000
_cell.length_b   1.000
_cell.length_c   1.000
_cell.angle_alpha   90.00
_cell.angle_beta   90.00
_cell.angle_gamma   90.00
#
_symmetry.space_group_name_H-M   'P 1'
#
loop_
_entity.id
_entity.type
_entity.pdbx_description
1 polymer ?
#
loop_
_entity_poly.entity_id
_entity_poly.type
_entity_poly.pdbx_seq_one_letter_code
_entity_poly.pdbx_strand_id
1 'polypeptide(L)'
;MDNDRKKLPAEAVDLYSRYIHGEISRRAFMDGAKKFAVAGMTTAAVVKSLMPDYALGQQVRGDDERIKATWETIPAPNGHGYIRGYFVRPFSADTRTETPAKLPGILVIHENRGLNPHTMDVARR
;
A
#
# COMPACT_ATOMS: atom_id res chain seq x y z
N MET A 1 7.93 -19.32 12.73
CA MET A 1 7.78 -18.72 11.39
C MET A 1 6.97 -19.70 10.58
N ASP A 2 5.70 -19.39 10.35
CA ASP A 2 4.77 -20.30 9.70
C ASP A 2 5.13 -20.39 8.20
N ASN A 3 5.74 -21.51 7.81
CA ASN A 3 6.25 -21.75 6.46
C ASN A 3 5.18 -22.40 5.56
N ASP A 4 3.90 -22.31 5.96
CA ASP A 4 2.78 -22.97 5.31
C ASP A 4 2.03 -22.07 4.31
N ARG A 5 2.74 -21.10 3.71
CA ARG A 5 2.26 -20.48 2.46
C ARG A 5 2.29 -21.57 1.39
N LYS A 6 1.16 -22.23 1.17
CA LYS A 6 0.90 -23.03 -0.03
C LYS A 6 1.42 -22.24 -1.22
N LYS A 7 2.53 -22.72 -1.82
CA LYS A 7 3.15 -22.08 -2.97
C LYS A 7 2.10 -22.11 -4.08
N LEU A 8 1.55 -20.95 -4.40
CA LEU A 8 0.65 -20.80 -5.51
C LEU A 8 1.39 -21.22 -6.80
N PRO A 9 0.70 -21.85 -7.75
CA PRO A 9 1.29 -22.17 -9.04
C PRO A 9 1.92 -20.93 -9.69
N ALA A 10 3.07 -21.08 -10.33
CA ALA A 10 3.76 -19.96 -10.99
C ALA A 10 2.85 -19.26 -12.01
N GLU A 11 2.00 -20.02 -12.71
CA GLU A 11 1.01 -19.51 -13.66
C GLU A 11 -0.05 -18.60 -12.99
N ALA A 12 -0.42 -18.86 -11.73
CA ALA A 12 -1.33 -18.01 -10.98
C ALA A 12 -0.67 -16.68 -10.60
N VAL A 13 0.62 -16.72 -10.28
CA VAL A 13 1.43 -15.52 -10.00
C VAL A 13 1.62 -14.69 -11.28
N ASP A 14 1.90 -15.33 -12.41
CA ASP A 14 1.99 -14.65 -13.71
C ASP A 14 0.65 -13.98 -14.10
N LEU A 15 -0.47 -14.70 -13.94
CA LEU A 15 -1.79 -14.16 -14.18
C LEU A 15 -2.07 -12.90 -13.32
N TYR A 16 -1.65 -12.92 -12.05
CA TYR A 16 -1.75 -11.75 -11.16
C TYR A 16 -0.83 -10.61 -11.60
N SER A 17 0.43 -10.91 -11.98
CA SER A 17 1.38 -9.92 -12.50
C SER A 17 0.81 -9.18 -13.70
N ARG A 18 0.28 -9.90 -14.68
CA ARG A 18 -0.33 -9.31 -15.88
C ARG A 18 -1.53 -8.41 -15.54
N TYR A 19 -2.34 -8.82 -14.56
CA TYR A 19 -3.46 -8.01 -14.09
C TYR A 19 -3.00 -6.70 -13.44
N ILE A 20 -2.03 -6.75 -12.52
CA ILE A 20 -1.58 -5.54 -11.82
C ILE A 20 -0.77 -4.59 -12.71
N HIS A 21 -0.18 -5.08 -13.81
CA HIS A 21 0.47 -4.24 -14.81
C HIS A 21 -0.49 -3.73 -15.89
N GLY A 22 -1.78 -4.05 -15.81
CA GLY A 22 -2.82 -3.56 -16.72
C GLY A 22 -2.85 -4.27 -18.08
N GLU A 23 -2.13 -5.37 -18.24
CA GLU A 23 -2.09 -6.15 -19.50
C GLU A 23 -3.37 -6.95 -19.74
N ILE A 24 -4.11 -7.28 -18.67
CA ILE A 24 -5.40 -7.97 -18.75
C ILE A 24 -6.46 -7.27 -17.91
N SER A 25 -7.72 -7.37 -18.34
CA SER A 25 -8.85 -6.82 -17.59
C SER A 25 -9.12 -7.61 -16.30
N ARG A 26 -9.80 -6.96 -15.34
CA ARG A 26 -10.31 -7.64 -14.13
C ARG A 26 -11.16 -8.87 -14.46
N ARG A 27 -11.96 -8.83 -15.53
CA ARG A 27 -12.77 -9.99 -15.96
C ARG A 27 -11.88 -11.15 -16.39
N ALA A 28 -10.90 -10.88 -17.26
CA ALA A 28 -9.95 -11.88 -17.72
C ALA A 28 -9.12 -12.49 -16.58
N PHE A 29 -8.73 -11.68 -15.59
CA PHE A 29 -8.08 -12.15 -14.37
C PHE A 29 -8.97 -13.12 -13.58
N MET A 30 -10.23 -12.73 -13.29
CA MET A 30 -11.16 -13.58 -12.54
C MET A 30 -11.49 -14.88 -13.28
N ASP A 31 -11.61 -14.84 -14.61
CA ASP A 31 -11.84 -16.03 -15.43
C ASP A 31 -10.61 -16.95 -15.46
N GLY A 32 -9.41 -16.40 -15.54
CA GLY A 32 -8.16 -17.17 -15.41
C GLY A 32 -7.99 -17.80 -14.03
N ALA A 33 -8.37 -17.08 -12.96
CA ALA A 33 -8.24 -17.55 -11.58
C ALA A 33 -9.09 -18.81 -11.28
N LYS A 34 -10.19 -19.02 -12.01
CA LYS A 34 -11.04 -20.22 -11.88
C LYS A 34 -10.27 -21.52 -12.14
N LYS A 35 -9.26 -21.48 -13.01
CA LYS A 35 -8.42 -22.66 -13.34
C LYS A 35 -7.66 -23.20 -12.13
N PHE A 36 -7.41 -22.36 -11.13
CA PHE A 36 -6.64 -22.72 -9.93
C PHE A 36 -7.54 -23.03 -8.72
N ALA A 37 -8.87 -22.97 -8.88
CA ALA A 37 -9.83 -23.33 -7.84
C ALA A 37 -9.99 -24.86 -7.76
N VAL A 38 -8.95 -25.55 -7.26
CA VAL A 38 -8.94 -27.01 -7.11
C VAL A 38 -9.42 -27.46 -5.73
N ALA A 39 -10.07 -28.63 -5.67
CA ALA A 39 -10.35 -29.44 -4.47
C ALA A 39 -10.67 -28.63 -3.19
N GLY A 40 -11.83 -27.96 -3.17
CA GLY A 40 -12.34 -27.28 -1.97
C GLY A 40 -11.90 -25.82 -1.81
N MET A 41 -11.02 -25.30 -2.67
CA MET A 41 -10.70 -23.86 -2.70
C MET A 41 -11.62 -23.13 -3.69
N THR A 42 -12.27 -22.07 -3.22
CA THR A 42 -13.06 -21.19 -4.08
C THR A 42 -12.15 -20.26 -4.89
N THR A 43 -12.60 -19.77 -6.05
CA THR A 43 -11.89 -18.74 -6.81
C THR A 43 -11.60 -17.50 -5.96
N ALA A 44 -12.51 -17.14 -5.04
CA ALA A 44 -12.31 -16.05 -4.10
C ALA A 44 -11.13 -16.30 -3.14
N ALA A 45 -10.95 -17.53 -2.64
CA ALA A 45 -9.81 -17.88 -1.80
C ALA A 45 -8.48 -17.80 -2.57
N VAL A 46 -8.46 -18.25 -3.83
CA VAL A 46 -7.27 -18.14 -4.71
C VAL A 46 -6.91 -16.66 -4.94
N VAL A 47 -7.89 -15.84 -5.34
CA VAL A 47 -7.68 -14.41 -5.56
C VAL A 47 -7.19 -13.72 -4.29
N LYS A 48 -7.80 -14.01 -3.14
CA LYS A 48 -7.37 -13.46 -1.84
C LYS A 48 -5.91 -13.80 -1.54
N SER A 49 -5.47 -15.02 -1.87
CA SER A 49 -4.08 -15.45 -1.65
C SER A 49 -3.07 -14.77 -2.59
N LEU A 50 -3.52 -14.31 -3.77
CA LEU A 50 -2.68 -13.59 -4.73
C LEU A 50 -2.58 -12.10 -4.41
N MET A 51 -3.62 -11.53 -3.82
CA MET A 51 -3.68 -10.10 -3.50
C MET A 51 -2.83 -9.75 -2.28
N PRO A 52 -2.23 -8.55 -2.23
CA PRO A 52 -1.52 -8.07 -1.06
C PRO A 52 -2.49 -7.88 0.11
N ASP A 53 -2.16 -8.48 1.25
CA ASP A 53 -2.86 -8.23 2.51
C ASP A 53 -2.10 -7.18 3.32
N TYR A 54 -2.47 -5.91 3.11
CA TYR A 54 -1.83 -4.80 3.80
C TYR A 54 -2.15 -4.76 5.30
N ALA A 55 -3.28 -5.33 5.73
CA ALA A 55 -3.67 -5.33 7.13
C ALA A 55 -2.71 -6.18 7.98
N LEU A 56 -2.25 -7.31 7.44
CA LEU A 56 -1.24 -8.15 8.09
C LEU A 56 0.14 -7.47 8.23
N GLY A 57 0.44 -6.48 7.39
CA GLY A 57 1.73 -5.79 7.36
C GLY A 57 1.76 -4.44 8.08
N GLN A 58 0.63 -3.99 8.63
CA GLN A 58 0.51 -2.68 9.28
C GLN A 58 1.24 -2.69 10.63
N GLN A 59 2.20 -1.78 10.82
CA GLN A 59 2.92 -1.64 12.07
C GLN A 59 2.39 -0.48 12.93
N VAL A 60 2.00 0.62 12.30
CA VAL A 60 1.49 1.80 13.00
C VAL A 60 0.09 2.10 12.49
N ARG A 61 -0.86 2.22 13.41
CA ARG A 61 -2.25 2.53 13.03
C ARG A 61 -2.36 3.97 12.53
N GLY A 62 -3.31 4.21 11.62
CA GLY A 62 -3.55 5.57 11.10
C GLY A 62 -4.09 6.54 12.15
N ASP A 63 -4.71 6.01 13.21
CA ASP A 63 -5.30 6.71 14.35
C ASP A 63 -4.44 6.62 15.61
N ASP A 64 -3.16 6.26 15.50
CA ASP A 64 -2.25 6.16 16.64
C ASP A 64 -2.04 7.53 17.29
N GLU A 65 -2.31 7.63 18.61
CA GLU A 65 -2.29 8.88 19.38
C GLU A 65 -0.92 9.55 19.47
N ARG A 66 0.15 8.88 19.04
CA ARG A 66 1.52 9.42 19.05
C ARG A 66 1.85 10.22 17.79
N ILE A 67 1.05 10.07 16.73
CA ILE A 67 1.32 10.68 15.42
C ILE A 67 0.16 11.55 14.93
N LYS A 68 0.50 12.56 14.14
CA LYS A 68 -0.43 13.37 13.37
C LYS A 68 -0.23 13.07 11.90
N ALA A 69 -1.25 12.48 11.27
CA ALA A 69 -1.28 12.19 9.85
C ALA A 69 -2.21 13.17 9.12
N THR A 70 -1.71 13.83 8.08
CA THR A 70 -2.46 14.79 7.27
C THR A 70 -2.22 14.56 5.78
N TRP A 71 -3.12 15.13 4.97
CA TRP A 71 -2.92 15.23 3.53
C TRP A 71 -2.50 16.64 3.19
N GLU A 72 -1.30 16.79 2.66
CA GLU A 72 -0.76 18.09 2.28
C GLU A 72 -0.76 18.22 0.77
N THR A 73 -1.13 19.40 0.28
CA THR A 73 -1.05 19.75 -1.14
C THR A 73 -0.03 20.88 -1.28
N ILE A 74 0.99 20.65 -2.09
CA ILE A 74 2.05 21.62 -2.34
C ILE A 74 2.07 22.04 -3.82
N PRO A 75 2.34 23.32 -4.12
CA PRO A 75 2.50 23.77 -5.50
C PRO A 75 3.76 23.14 -6.11
N ALA A 76 3.62 22.64 -7.33
CA ALA A 76 4.69 22.08 -8.14
C ALA A 76 4.75 22.82 -9.49
N PRO A 77 5.19 24.09 -9.51
CA PRO A 77 5.12 24.95 -10.70
C PRO A 77 5.95 24.43 -11.87
N ASN A 78 7.02 23.69 -11.57
CA ASN A 78 7.88 23.04 -12.58
C ASN A 78 7.48 21.58 -12.85
N GLY A 79 6.32 21.15 -12.36
CA GLY A 79 5.78 19.79 -12.50
C GLY A 79 4.33 19.80 -12.95
N HIS A 80 3.50 18.93 -12.37
CA HIS A 80 2.08 18.79 -12.73
C HIS A 80 1.14 19.78 -12.01
N GLY A 81 1.61 21.00 -11.73
CA GLY A 81 0.83 22.06 -11.06
C GLY A 81 0.79 21.91 -9.54
N TYR A 82 0.29 20.79 -9.03
CA TYR A 82 0.24 20.48 -7.59
C TYR A 82 0.64 19.03 -7.33
N ILE A 83 1.25 18.79 -6.16
CA ILE A 83 1.50 17.45 -5.64
C ILE A 83 0.71 17.31 -4.34
N ARG A 84 0.05 16.16 -4.17
CA ARG A 84 -0.61 15.79 -2.92
C ARG A 84 0.15 14.64 -2.28
N GLY A 85 0.49 14.78 -1.00
CA GLY A 85 1.23 13.78 -0.23
C GLY A 85 0.55 13.44 1.09
N TYR A 86 0.83 12.24 1.58
CA TYR A 86 0.49 11.84 2.95
C TYR A 86 1.66 12.19 3.86
N PHE A 87 1.40 13.07 4.82
CA PHE A 87 2.40 13.63 5.71
C PHE A 87 2.14 13.13 7.13
N VAL A 88 3.18 12.66 7.79
CA VAL A 88 3.09 12.18 9.17
C VAL A 88 4.22 12.79 9.98
N ARG A 89 3.89 13.21 11.21
CA ARG A 89 4.84 13.69 12.21
C ARG A 89 4.42 13.23 13.60
N PRO A 90 5.34 13.07 14.56
CA PRO A 90 4.96 12.81 15.94
C PRO A 90 4.24 14.02 16.56
N PHE A 91 3.23 13.78 17.39
CA PHE A 91 2.53 14.86 18.12
C PHE A 91 3.47 15.62 19.07
N SER A 92 4.48 14.97 19.63
CA SER A 92 5.46 15.60 20.51
C SER A 92 6.27 16.71 19.83
N ALA A 93 6.25 16.80 18.50
CA ALA A 93 6.87 17.89 17.76
C ALA A 93 5.97 19.14 17.66
N ASP A 94 4.69 19.05 18.00
CA ASP A 94 3.80 20.21 18.13
C ASP A 94 4.13 20.89 19.47
N THR A 95 5.03 21.87 19.45
CA THR A 95 5.40 22.66 20.63
C THR A 95 4.53 23.91 20.74
N ARG A 96 4.31 24.41 21.96
CA ARG A 96 3.67 25.72 22.21
C ARG A 96 4.60 26.91 21.92
N THR A 97 5.81 26.64 21.43
CA THR A 97 6.79 27.67 21.09
C THR A 97 6.53 28.21 19.69
N GLU A 98 6.79 29.50 19.47
CA GLU A 98 6.63 30.13 18.15
C GLU A 98 7.51 29.46 17.08
N THR A 99 8.63 28.87 17.49
CA THR A 99 9.51 28.08 16.63
C THR A 99 9.25 26.57 16.83
N PRO A 100 8.73 25.88 15.81
CA PRO A 100 8.57 24.43 15.87
C PRO A 100 9.93 23.73 15.93
N ALA A 101 10.00 22.61 16.66
CA ALA A 101 11.19 21.76 16.67
C ALA A 101 11.47 21.23 15.26
N LYS A 102 12.73 21.37 14.79
CA LYS A 102 13.17 20.79 13.51
C LYS A 102 13.37 19.29 13.67
N LEU A 103 12.72 18.51 12.82
CA LEU A 103 12.89 17.07 12.73
C LEU A 103 13.65 16.69 11.46
N PRO A 104 14.41 15.58 11.46
CA PRO A 104 14.83 14.96 10.22
C PRO A 104 13.60 14.54 9.39
N GLY A 105 13.70 14.67 8.07
CA GLY A 105 12.62 14.32 7.13
C GLY A 105 12.97 13.08 6.31
N ILE A 106 11.99 12.22 6.10
CA ILE A 106 12.07 11.08 5.17
C ILE A 106 11.05 11.33 4.05
N LEU A 107 11.49 11.24 2.80
CA LEU A 107 10.62 11.33 1.63
C LEU A 107 10.46 9.94 1.02
N VAL A 108 9.22 9.43 1.03
CA VAL A 108 8.88 8.14 0.42
C VAL A 108 8.16 8.42 -0.89
N ILE A 109 8.76 8.00 -2.00
CA ILE A 109 8.20 8.16 -3.35
C ILE A 109 7.66 6.80 -3.79
N HIS A 110 6.39 6.73 -4.14
CA HIS A 110 5.78 5.53 -4.74
C HIS A 110 5.68 5.68 -6.26
N GLU A 111 5.72 4.57 -6.98
CA GLU A 111 5.55 4.54 -8.43
C GLU A 111 4.08 4.79 -8.87
N ASN A 112 3.83 4.72 -10.18
CA ASN A 112 2.62 5.12 -10.92
C ASN A 112 1.34 4.29 -10.62
N ARG A 113 1.15 3.88 -9.36
CA ARG A 113 -0.01 3.12 -8.87
C ARG A 113 -0.78 3.87 -7.77
N GLY A 114 -0.31 5.06 -7.39
CA GLY A 114 -0.87 5.83 -6.28
C GLY A 114 -0.40 5.33 -4.91
N LEU A 115 -0.70 6.14 -3.89
CA LEU A 115 -0.34 5.84 -2.51
C LEU A 115 -1.16 4.65 -1.99
N ASN A 116 -0.48 3.63 -1.48
CA ASN A 116 -1.13 2.43 -0.92
C ASN A 116 -1.01 2.37 0.61
N PRO A 117 -1.80 1.52 1.30
CA PRO A 117 -1.77 1.42 2.76
C PRO A 117 -0.41 1.03 3.34
N HIS A 118 0.41 0.25 2.62
CA HIS A 118 1.76 -0.09 3.04
C HIS A 118 2.70 1.13 3.02
N THR A 119 2.68 1.92 1.94
CA THR A 119 3.48 3.15 1.86
C THR A 119 3.04 4.17 2.92
N MET A 120 1.74 4.29 3.18
CA MET A 120 1.24 5.09 4.31
C MET A 120 1.77 4.57 5.66
N ASP A 121 1.85 3.25 5.84
CA ASP A 121 2.41 2.66 7.05
C ASP A 121 3.91 2.95 7.20
N VAL A 122 4.68 2.85 6.11
CA VAL A 122 6.10 3.23 6.10
C VAL A 122 6.28 4.69 6.51
N ALA A 123 5.41 5.60 6.04
CA ALA A 123 5.45 7.01 6.44
C ALA A 123 5.09 7.25 7.92
N ARG A 124 4.42 6.31 8.60
CA ARG A 124 4.06 6.40 10.02
C ARG A 124 5.12 5.83 10.98
N ARG A 125 6.13 5.12 10.46
CA ARG A 125 7.22 4.51 11.24
C ARG A 125 8.35 5.51 11.47
#